data_AF-A0A422QDK0-F1
#
_entry.id   AF-A0A422QDK0-F1
#
_cell.length_a   1.000
_cell.length_b   1.000
_cell.length_c   1.000
_cell.angle_alpha   90.00
_cell.angle_beta   90.00
_cell.angle_gamma   90.00
#
_symmetry.space_group_name_H-M   'P 1'
#
loop_
_entity.id
_entity.type
_entity.pdbx_description
1 polymer ?
#
loop_
_entity_poly.entity_id
_entity_poly.type
_entity_poly.pdbx_seq_one_letter_code
_entity_poly.pdbx_strand_id
1 'polypeptide(L)'
;MTQQLQTIIDTAWEQRADISPNSASAEVRDAVAHVLAGLDDGSLRVAQKDTGTWVVNQWIKKAVLLSFRLENNVPVASGDIQFYDKVPTKFADYTPEDFARGGFRVVPPAVARRGSFIGKNVVLMPSYVNIGAYVDEGTMVDTWATVGSCAQIGKNVHLSGGVGIGGVLEPMQANPTIIEDNCFIGARSEIVEGVIVEENSVISMGVYIGQSTKIYNRETGEVTYGRVPSGSVVVSGSLPSADGKYSLYCAVIVKRVDAQTRSKTGINELLRGV
;
A
#
# COMPACT_ATOMS: atom_id res chain seq x y z
N MET A 1 -2.93 24.40 -11.51
CA MET A 1 -1.88 23.46 -11.94
C MET A 1 -2.38 22.02 -11.98
N THR A 2 -2.88 21.47 -10.86
CA THR A 2 -3.40 20.08 -10.80
C THR A 2 -4.52 19.79 -11.80
N GLN A 3 -5.46 20.72 -12.00
CA GLN A 3 -6.56 20.52 -12.96
C GLN A 3 -6.09 20.43 -14.42
N GLN A 4 -5.08 21.22 -14.80
CA GLN A 4 -4.50 21.17 -16.15
C GLN A 4 -3.75 19.85 -16.38
N LEU A 5 -2.95 19.41 -15.39
CA LEU A 5 -2.27 18.11 -15.44
C LEU A 5 -3.28 16.96 -15.58
N GLN A 6 -4.36 17.00 -14.80
CA GLN A 6 -5.42 16.01 -14.88
C GLN A 6 -6.03 15.95 -16.30
N THR A 7 -6.36 17.09 -16.90
CA THR A 7 -6.90 17.13 -18.26
C THR A 7 -5.95 16.50 -19.28
N ILE A 8 -4.65 16.84 -19.23
CA ILE A 8 -3.64 16.27 -20.15
C ILE A 8 -3.58 14.75 -19.99
N ILE A 9 -3.54 14.26 -18.75
CA ILE A 9 -3.46 12.82 -18.46
C ILE A 9 -4.73 12.09 -18.89
N ASP A 10 -5.91 12.66 -18.62
CA ASP A 10 -7.19 12.06 -19.03
C ASP A 10 -7.30 11.99 -20.56
N THR A 11 -6.93 13.05 -21.28
CA THR A 11 -6.91 13.06 -22.75
C THR A 11 -5.91 12.04 -23.30
N ALA A 12 -4.69 12.00 -22.76
CA ALA A 12 -3.67 11.03 -23.16
C ALA A 12 -4.13 9.59 -22.90
N TRP A 13 -4.85 9.35 -21.80
CA TRP A 13 -5.38 8.03 -21.48
C TRP A 13 -6.40 7.53 -22.50
N GLU A 14 -7.29 8.40 -22.99
CA GLU A 14 -8.24 8.01 -24.04
C GLU A 14 -7.53 7.62 -25.34
N GLN A 15 -6.37 8.22 -25.63
CA GLN A 15 -5.54 7.95 -26.81
C GLN A 15 -4.39 6.97 -26.53
N ARG A 16 -4.41 6.24 -25.41
CA ARG A 16 -3.29 5.38 -24.95
C ARG A 16 -2.87 4.29 -25.92
N ALA A 17 -3.72 3.92 -26.88
CA ALA A 17 -3.40 2.94 -27.92
C ALA A 17 -2.28 3.44 -28.85
N ASP A 18 -2.21 4.76 -29.07
CA ASP A 18 -1.25 5.41 -29.96
C ASP A 18 0.00 5.91 -29.21
N ILE A 19 0.03 5.78 -27.89
CA ILE A 19 1.14 6.17 -27.02
C ILE A 19 2.15 5.04 -26.91
N SER A 20 3.38 5.34 -27.31
CA SER A 20 4.54 4.47 -27.23
C SER A 20 5.79 5.28 -26.87
N PRO A 21 6.93 4.62 -26.58
CA PRO A 21 8.19 5.30 -26.30
C PRO A 21 8.72 6.16 -27.45
N ASN A 22 8.19 6.04 -28.67
CA ASN A 22 8.63 6.82 -29.83
C ASN A 22 7.56 7.78 -30.39
N SER A 23 6.30 7.67 -29.95
CA SER A 23 5.16 8.41 -30.53
C SER A 23 4.51 9.43 -29.60
N ALA A 24 4.80 9.40 -28.30
CA ALA A 24 4.19 10.31 -27.35
C ALA A 24 4.76 11.74 -27.45
N SER A 25 3.89 12.75 -27.39
CA SER A 25 4.28 14.16 -27.37
C SER A 25 5.08 14.53 -26.10
N ALA A 26 5.89 15.59 -26.21
CA ALA A 26 6.64 16.12 -25.06
C ALA A 26 5.71 16.52 -23.90
N GLU A 27 4.57 17.14 -24.21
CA GLU A 27 3.57 17.54 -23.21
C GLU A 27 3.05 16.36 -22.38
N VAL A 28 2.75 15.22 -23.00
CA VAL A 28 2.29 14.01 -22.28
C VAL A 28 3.40 13.44 -21.42
N ARG A 29 4.64 13.40 -21.93
CA ARG A 29 5.80 12.93 -21.16
C ARG A 29 6.06 13.79 -19.94
N ASP A 30 6.04 15.10 -20.11
CA ASP A 30 6.26 16.07 -19.04
C ASP A 30 5.15 15.98 -18.00
N ALA A 31 3.89 15.85 -18.42
CA ALA A 31 2.76 15.66 -17.51
C ALA A 31 2.88 14.36 -16.69
N VAL A 32 3.19 13.23 -17.34
CA VAL A 32 3.39 11.96 -16.63
C VAL A 32 4.59 12.04 -15.68
N ALA A 33 5.71 12.59 -16.13
CA ALA A 33 6.90 12.77 -15.30
C ALA A 33 6.63 13.66 -14.08
N HIS A 34 5.84 14.73 -14.24
CA HIS A 34 5.43 15.60 -13.15
C HIS A 34 4.55 14.88 -12.14
N VAL A 35 3.60 14.05 -12.59
CA VAL A 35 2.78 13.24 -11.69
C VAL A 35 3.61 12.21 -10.93
N LEU A 36 4.54 11.53 -11.61
CA LEU A 36 5.44 10.59 -10.95
C LEU A 36 6.35 11.28 -9.93
N ALA A 37 6.82 12.49 -10.22
CA ALA A 37 7.59 13.29 -9.26
C ALA A 37 6.74 13.65 -8.03
N GLY A 38 5.50 14.10 -8.22
CA GLY A 38 4.58 14.39 -7.13
C GLY A 38 4.18 13.15 -6.31
N LEU A 39 4.12 11.97 -6.93
CA LEU A 39 3.96 10.70 -6.21
C LEU A 39 5.22 10.31 -5.43
N ASP A 40 6.40 10.64 -5.95
CA ASP A 40 7.68 10.31 -5.34
C ASP A 40 7.96 11.17 -4.10
N ASP A 41 7.58 12.45 -4.15
CA ASP A 41 7.73 13.41 -3.04
C ASP A 41 6.51 13.48 -2.09
N GLY A 42 5.40 12.82 -2.46
CA GLY A 42 4.19 12.72 -1.65
C GLY A 42 3.24 13.93 -1.73
N SER A 43 3.53 14.92 -2.57
CA SER A 43 2.61 16.04 -2.86
C SER A 43 1.37 15.60 -3.63
N LEU A 44 1.45 14.47 -4.33
CA LEU A 44 0.33 13.75 -4.92
C LEU A 44 0.24 12.35 -4.30
N ARG A 45 -0.99 11.84 -4.19
CA ARG A 45 -1.25 10.47 -3.71
C ARG A 45 -2.43 9.85 -4.44
N VAL A 46 -2.36 8.54 -4.68
CA VAL A 46 -3.37 7.81 -5.46
C VAL A 46 -4.75 7.81 -4.80
N ALA A 47 -4.78 7.71 -3.47
CA ALA A 47 -6.01 7.88 -2.71
C ALA A 47 -5.73 8.70 -1.44
N GLN A 48 -6.73 9.44 -0.98
CA GLN A 48 -6.65 10.26 0.23
C GLN A 48 -7.98 10.24 0.98
N LYS A 49 -7.96 10.49 2.29
CA LYS A 49 -9.19 10.74 3.04
C LYS A 49 -9.71 12.14 2.72
N ASP A 50 -10.97 12.21 2.31
CA ASP A 50 -11.77 13.43 2.20
C ASP A 50 -13.02 13.27 3.09
N THR A 51 -13.24 14.19 4.02
CA THR A 51 -14.35 14.13 5.01
C THR A 51 -14.58 12.76 5.67
N GLY A 52 -13.50 12.02 5.94
CA GLY A 52 -13.54 10.70 6.60
C GLY A 52 -13.70 9.51 5.65
N THR A 53 -13.86 9.73 4.35
CA THR A 53 -13.96 8.67 3.34
C THR A 53 -12.75 8.67 2.42
N TRP A 54 -12.27 7.49 2.02
CA TRP A 54 -11.20 7.40 1.04
C TRP A 54 -11.71 7.67 -0.37
N VAL A 55 -11.08 8.62 -1.04
CA VAL A 55 -11.34 9.02 -2.42
C VAL A 55 -10.13 8.68 -3.28
N VAL A 56 -10.36 8.02 -4.42
CA VAL A 56 -9.32 7.66 -5.39
C VAL A 56 -9.17 8.73 -6.48
N ASN A 57 -7.93 9.17 -6.68
CA ASN A 57 -7.54 10.05 -7.78
C ASN A 57 -7.27 9.20 -9.04
N GLN A 58 -8.33 8.85 -9.77
CA GLN A 58 -8.24 7.96 -10.94
C GLN A 58 -7.22 8.43 -11.99
N TRP A 59 -7.13 9.72 -12.24
CA TRP A 59 -6.19 10.28 -13.21
C TRP A 59 -4.72 10.00 -12.84
N ILE A 60 -4.39 9.89 -11.55
CA ILE A 60 -3.05 9.52 -11.11
C ILE A 60 -2.73 8.06 -11.46
N LYS A 61 -3.69 7.14 -11.30
CA LYS A 61 -3.52 5.75 -11.77
C LYS A 61 -3.33 5.67 -13.28
N LYS A 62 -4.08 6.48 -14.06
CA LYS A 62 -3.87 6.63 -15.50
C LYS A 62 -2.45 7.09 -15.82
N ALA A 63 -1.92 8.09 -15.11
CA ALA A 63 -0.54 8.54 -15.30
C ALA A 63 0.49 7.42 -15.03
N VAL A 64 0.30 6.63 -13.97
CA VAL A 64 1.16 5.46 -13.69
C VAL A 64 1.10 4.44 -14.84
N LEU A 65 -0.09 4.10 -15.33
CA LEU A 65 -0.24 3.17 -16.46
C LEU A 65 0.35 3.73 -17.77
N LEU A 66 0.21 5.03 -18.01
CA LEU A 66 0.85 5.70 -19.15
C LEU A 66 2.37 5.66 -19.05
N SER A 67 2.95 5.80 -17.85
CA SER A 67 4.40 5.70 -17.68
C SER A 67 4.97 4.38 -18.20
N PHE A 68 4.23 3.27 -18.04
CA PHE A 68 4.65 1.97 -18.56
C PHE A 68 4.62 1.89 -20.10
N ARG A 69 3.77 2.70 -20.74
CA ARG A 69 3.71 2.80 -22.21
C ARG A 69 4.77 3.74 -22.77
N LEU A 70 5.22 4.71 -21.99
CA LEU A 70 6.21 5.71 -22.41
C LEU A 70 7.64 5.21 -22.37
N GLU A 71 7.91 4.12 -21.66
CA GLU A 71 9.26 3.59 -21.43
C GLU A 71 9.44 2.18 -22.03
N ASN A 72 10.64 1.94 -22.59
CA ASN A 72 11.10 0.61 -22.96
C ASN A 72 11.76 -0.08 -21.77
N ASN A 73 11.76 -1.42 -21.76
CA ASN A 73 12.60 -2.14 -20.82
C ASN A 73 14.07 -1.90 -21.19
N VAL A 74 14.91 -1.76 -20.18
CA VAL A 74 16.36 -1.61 -20.33
C VAL A 74 17.08 -2.56 -19.38
N PRO A 75 18.30 -3.02 -19.70
CA PRO A 75 19.13 -3.74 -18.75
C PRO A 75 19.42 -2.85 -17.52
N VAL A 76 19.26 -3.42 -16.32
CA VAL A 76 19.60 -2.77 -15.05
C VAL A 76 20.60 -3.65 -14.33
N ALA A 77 21.79 -3.13 -14.03
CA ALA A 77 22.87 -3.89 -13.39
C ALA A 77 22.93 -3.62 -11.89
N SER A 78 23.23 -4.66 -11.10
CA SER A 78 23.52 -4.57 -9.67
C SER A 78 24.63 -5.56 -9.32
N GLY A 79 25.89 -5.12 -9.43
CA GLY A 79 27.04 -6.02 -9.35
C GLY A 79 27.01 -7.03 -10.50
N ASP A 80 27.14 -8.32 -10.18
CA ASP A 80 27.14 -9.42 -11.16
C ASP A 80 25.73 -9.84 -11.61
N ILE A 81 24.67 -9.24 -11.06
CA ILE A 81 23.28 -9.56 -11.37
C ILE A 81 22.73 -8.54 -12.37
N GLN A 82 22.07 -9.03 -13.42
CA GLN A 82 21.32 -8.21 -14.37
C GLN A 82 19.80 -8.40 -14.20
N PHE A 83 19.08 -7.31 -14.37
CA PHE A 83 17.63 -7.25 -14.49
C PHE A 83 17.24 -6.61 -15.83
N TYR A 84 15.97 -6.71 -16.20
CA TYR A 84 15.43 -6.10 -17.43
C TYR A 84 14.02 -5.55 -17.15
N ASP A 85 13.93 -4.24 -16.91
CA ASP A 85 12.69 -3.58 -16.52
C ASP A 85 12.68 -2.14 -17.07
N LYS A 86 11.51 -1.50 -17.06
CA LYS A 86 11.29 -0.11 -17.52
C LYS A 86 10.99 0.87 -16.40
N VAL A 87 10.80 0.39 -15.17
CA VAL A 87 10.51 1.24 -14.02
C VAL A 87 11.77 1.40 -13.19
N PRO A 88 12.39 2.60 -13.16
CA PRO A 88 13.55 2.86 -12.33
C PRO A 88 13.24 2.63 -10.84
N THR A 89 14.27 2.29 -10.06
CA THR A 89 14.16 2.34 -8.59
C THR A 89 14.10 3.79 -8.13
N LYS A 90 13.44 4.06 -7.00
CA LYS A 90 13.33 5.40 -6.41
C LYS A 90 14.70 6.01 -6.13
N PHE A 91 15.63 5.17 -5.66
CA PHE A 91 16.91 5.60 -5.13
C PHE A 91 18.06 5.58 -6.14
N ALA A 92 17.79 5.30 -7.42
CA ALA A 92 18.83 5.15 -8.45
C ALA A 92 19.79 6.35 -8.52
N ASP A 93 19.25 7.56 -8.37
CA ASP A 93 20.00 8.82 -8.48
C ASP A 93 20.12 9.58 -7.14
N TYR A 94 19.80 8.94 -6.00
CA TYR A 94 19.82 9.61 -4.68
C TYR A 94 21.26 9.87 -4.19
N THR A 95 21.50 11.09 -3.72
CA THR A 95 22.71 11.50 -3.01
C THR A 95 22.58 11.34 -1.49
N PRO A 96 23.69 11.40 -0.71
CA PRO A 96 23.62 11.44 0.75
C PRO A 96 22.70 12.57 1.29
N GLU A 97 22.69 13.72 0.63
CA GLU A 97 21.86 14.86 0.97
C GLU A 97 20.37 14.57 0.75
N ASP A 98 20.03 13.85 -0.32
CA ASP A 98 18.65 13.43 -0.59
C ASP A 98 18.15 12.46 0.48
N PHE A 99 18.99 11.49 0.89
CA PHE A 99 18.67 10.59 2.00
C PHE A 99 18.51 11.34 3.33
N ALA A 100 19.42 12.26 3.64
CA ALA A 100 19.35 13.07 4.85
C ALA A 100 18.07 13.92 4.89
N ARG A 101 17.68 14.52 3.76
CA ARG A 101 16.45 15.30 3.63
C ARG A 101 15.20 14.42 3.73
N GLY A 102 15.20 13.23 3.13
CA GLY A 102 14.10 12.26 3.23
C GLY A 102 13.89 11.73 4.66
N GLY A 103 14.97 11.58 5.43
CA GLY A 103 14.90 11.24 6.85
C GLY A 103 14.36 9.84 7.14
N PHE A 104 14.40 8.94 6.16
CA PHE A 104 14.05 7.52 6.28
C PHE A 104 15.30 6.64 6.20
N ARG A 105 15.16 5.36 6.52
CA ARG A 105 16.23 4.35 6.43
C ARG A 105 15.87 3.29 5.40
N VAL A 106 16.82 2.99 4.52
CA VAL A 106 16.70 1.93 3.50
C VAL A 106 17.77 0.88 3.79
N VAL A 107 17.36 -0.23 4.39
CA VAL A 107 18.28 -1.32 4.79
C VAL A 107 18.49 -2.26 3.59
N PRO A 108 19.73 -2.54 3.17
CA PRO A 108 19.96 -3.45 2.05
C PRO A 108 19.41 -4.86 2.31
N PRO A 109 18.76 -5.54 1.34
CA PRO A 109 18.48 -5.10 -0.04
C PRO A 109 17.05 -4.53 -0.27
N ALA A 110 16.55 -3.62 0.57
CA ALA A 110 15.23 -3.00 0.35
C ALA A 110 15.15 -2.27 -1.00
N VAL A 111 14.01 -2.39 -1.70
CA VAL A 111 13.76 -1.78 -3.00
C VAL A 111 12.45 -1.01 -2.97
N ALA A 112 12.47 0.23 -3.47
CA ALA A 112 11.28 1.00 -3.80
C ALA A 112 11.33 1.40 -5.27
N ARG A 113 10.21 1.34 -5.99
CA ARG A 113 10.10 1.87 -7.36
C ARG A 113 9.90 3.38 -7.35
N ARG A 114 10.45 4.08 -8.35
CA ARG A 114 10.19 5.50 -8.58
C ARG A 114 8.67 5.75 -8.67
N GLY A 115 8.23 6.87 -8.10
CA GLY A 115 6.81 7.20 -7.99
C GLY A 115 6.13 6.53 -6.79
N SER A 116 6.90 6.15 -5.77
CA SER A 116 6.38 5.77 -4.45
C SER A 116 6.91 6.74 -3.40
N PHE A 117 6.05 7.11 -2.45
CA PHE A 117 6.42 8.02 -1.36
C PHE A 117 6.83 7.24 -0.13
N ILE A 118 7.95 7.65 0.47
CA ILE A 118 8.48 7.14 1.74
C ILE A 118 8.61 8.33 2.70
N GLY A 119 7.81 8.32 3.77
CA GLY A 119 7.76 9.38 4.78
C GLY A 119 8.96 9.39 5.72
N LYS A 120 9.07 10.49 6.47
CA LYS A 120 10.14 10.66 7.47
C LYS A 120 10.07 9.60 8.57
N ASN A 121 11.23 9.19 9.08
CA ASN A 121 11.39 8.17 10.12
C ASN A 121 10.89 6.77 9.73
N VAL A 122 10.50 6.55 8.47
CA VAL A 122 10.19 5.20 7.97
C VAL A 122 11.47 4.36 7.95
N VAL A 123 11.33 3.08 8.27
CA VAL A 123 12.39 2.10 8.11
C VAL A 123 11.93 1.01 7.15
N LEU A 124 12.62 0.94 6.01
CA LEU A 124 12.48 -0.16 5.06
C LEU A 124 13.55 -1.19 5.39
N MET A 125 13.16 -2.28 6.04
CA MET A 125 13.97 -3.50 6.10
C MET A 125 14.03 -4.14 4.70
N PRO A 126 14.74 -5.26 4.47
CA PRO A 126 14.73 -5.93 3.16
C PRO A 126 13.31 -6.23 2.66
N SER A 127 12.74 -5.33 1.86
CA SER A 127 11.31 -5.30 1.53
C SER A 127 11.11 -4.70 0.14
N TYR A 128 9.87 -4.73 -0.35
CA TYR A 128 9.52 -4.15 -1.64
C TYR A 128 8.39 -3.13 -1.53
N VAL A 129 8.58 -1.92 -2.07
CA VAL A 129 7.54 -0.88 -2.20
C VAL A 129 7.32 -0.56 -3.66
N ASN A 130 6.11 -0.78 -4.15
CA ASN A 130 5.78 -0.64 -5.56
C ASN A 130 5.29 0.78 -5.90
N ILE A 131 5.25 1.10 -7.20
CA ILE A 131 4.87 2.42 -7.72
C ILE A 131 3.46 2.85 -7.27
N GLY A 132 3.31 4.14 -6.98
CA GLY A 132 2.08 4.78 -6.50
C GLY A 132 1.79 4.54 -5.02
N ALA A 133 2.55 3.69 -4.34
CA ALA A 133 2.39 3.48 -2.90
C ALA A 133 2.75 4.74 -2.10
N TYR A 134 2.08 4.92 -0.97
CA TYR A 134 2.32 5.99 -0.02
C TYR A 134 2.57 5.38 1.35
N VAL A 135 3.81 5.48 1.86
CA VAL A 135 4.20 4.98 3.18
C VAL A 135 4.46 6.17 4.09
N ASP A 136 3.52 6.48 4.98
CA ASP A 136 3.56 7.67 5.82
C ASP A 136 4.51 7.53 7.03
N GLU A 137 4.71 8.64 7.73
CA GLU A 137 5.76 8.84 8.73
C GLU A 137 5.78 7.80 9.85
N GLY A 138 7.00 7.45 10.29
CA GLY A 138 7.24 6.55 11.43
C GLY A 138 6.87 5.08 11.19
N THR A 139 6.45 4.71 9.98
CA THR A 139 6.08 3.33 9.65
C THR A 139 7.29 2.40 9.57
N MET A 140 7.10 1.19 10.09
CA MET A 140 8.05 0.08 10.01
C MET A 140 7.60 -0.89 8.92
N VAL A 141 8.43 -1.09 7.89
CA VAL A 141 8.23 -2.11 6.85
C VAL A 141 9.29 -3.19 7.08
N ASP A 142 8.90 -4.29 7.73
CA ASP A 142 9.84 -5.34 8.14
C ASP A 142 10.28 -6.25 6.99
N THR A 143 11.27 -7.09 7.30
CA THR A 143 11.92 -8.00 6.37
C THR A 143 10.90 -8.87 5.62
N TRP A 144 11.01 -8.86 4.29
CA TRP A 144 10.17 -9.54 3.31
C TRP A 144 8.71 -9.08 3.30
N ALA A 145 8.39 -7.93 3.88
CA ALA A 145 7.12 -7.29 3.65
C ALA A 145 7.04 -6.70 2.24
N THR A 146 5.82 -6.59 1.72
CA THR A 146 5.52 -5.99 0.41
C THR A 146 4.45 -4.93 0.55
N VAL A 147 4.71 -3.73 0.03
CA VAL A 147 3.72 -2.66 -0.14
C VAL A 147 3.41 -2.53 -1.62
N GLY A 148 2.26 -3.05 -2.02
CA GLY A 148 1.82 -3.13 -3.41
C GLY A 148 1.50 -1.78 -4.05
N SER A 149 1.30 -1.79 -5.37
CA SER A 149 1.09 -0.56 -6.14
C SER A 149 -0.13 0.20 -5.64
N CYS A 150 0.00 1.52 -5.52
CA CYS A 150 -1.05 2.41 -5.02
C CYS A 150 -1.46 2.23 -3.55
N ALA A 151 -0.91 1.26 -2.81
CA ALA A 151 -1.28 1.02 -1.41
C ALA A 151 -1.03 2.26 -0.54
N GLN A 152 -1.93 2.52 0.41
CA GLN A 152 -1.84 3.66 1.32
C GLN A 152 -1.58 3.15 2.74
N ILE A 153 -0.37 3.39 3.24
CA ILE A 153 0.05 3.01 4.58
C ILE A 153 0.15 4.28 5.42
N GLY A 154 -0.64 4.32 6.49
CA GLY A 154 -0.73 5.44 7.41
C GLY A 154 0.51 5.63 8.27
N LYS A 155 0.41 6.55 9.23
CA LYS A 155 1.49 6.89 10.16
C LYS A 155 1.64 5.83 11.23
N ASN A 156 2.87 5.62 11.69
CA ASN A 156 3.21 4.70 12.78
C ASN A 156 2.63 3.28 12.60
N VAL A 157 2.49 2.85 11.35
CA VAL A 157 2.06 1.48 11.05
C VAL A 157 3.25 0.54 11.25
N HIS A 158 3.00 -0.66 11.74
CA HIS A 158 4.00 -1.72 11.77
C HIS A 158 3.53 -2.88 10.88
N LEU A 159 4.15 -2.98 9.71
CA LEU A 159 4.03 -4.14 8.82
C LEU A 159 5.12 -5.14 9.21
N SER A 160 4.75 -6.20 9.92
CA SER A 160 5.68 -7.22 10.40
C SER A 160 6.29 -8.04 9.27
N GLY A 161 7.28 -8.88 9.60
CA GLY A 161 8.01 -9.66 8.61
C GLY A 161 7.12 -10.55 7.74
N GLY A 162 7.29 -10.44 6.42
CA GLY A 162 6.51 -11.20 5.44
C GLY A 162 5.06 -10.76 5.28
N VAL A 163 4.67 -9.58 5.76
CA VAL A 163 3.34 -9.02 5.49
C VAL A 163 3.23 -8.56 4.05
N GLY A 164 2.21 -8.99 3.33
CA GLY A 164 1.90 -8.46 2.01
C GLY A 164 0.68 -7.54 2.04
N ILE A 165 0.85 -6.35 1.46
CA ILE A 165 -0.23 -5.40 1.19
C ILE A 165 -0.45 -5.38 -0.32
N GLY A 166 -1.58 -5.89 -0.78
CA GLY A 166 -1.90 -6.05 -2.20
C GLY A 166 -1.98 -4.73 -2.94
N GLY A 167 -1.41 -4.70 -4.14
CA GLY A 167 -1.48 -3.54 -5.03
C GLY A 167 -2.78 -3.51 -5.83
N VAL A 168 -3.30 -2.32 -6.12
CA VAL A 168 -4.51 -2.14 -6.93
C VAL A 168 -4.34 -0.96 -7.88
N LEU A 169 -3.82 -1.25 -9.07
CA LEU A 169 -3.70 -0.26 -10.15
C LEU A 169 -4.95 -0.26 -11.04
N GLU A 170 -5.46 -1.45 -11.37
CA GLU A 170 -6.73 -1.66 -12.06
C GLU A 170 -7.66 -2.52 -11.18
N PRO A 171 -8.98 -2.30 -11.23
CA PRO A 171 -9.68 -1.31 -12.05
C PRO A 171 -9.55 0.12 -11.50
N MET A 172 -9.76 1.13 -12.38
CA MET A 172 -9.41 2.53 -12.10
C MET A 172 -10.15 3.10 -10.88
N GLN A 173 -11.44 2.77 -10.76
CA GLN A 173 -12.34 3.20 -9.70
C GLN A 173 -12.12 2.49 -8.36
N ALA A 174 -11.39 1.37 -8.33
CA ALA A 174 -11.18 0.65 -7.08
C ALA A 174 -10.28 1.43 -6.14
N ASN A 175 -10.64 1.48 -4.87
CA ASN A 175 -9.72 1.96 -3.85
C ASN A 175 -8.50 1.03 -3.77
N PRO A 176 -7.30 1.58 -3.54
CA PRO A 176 -6.16 0.77 -3.19
C PRO A 176 -6.35 0.13 -1.81
N THR A 177 -5.53 -0.88 -1.51
CA THR A 177 -5.47 -1.41 -0.15
C THR A 177 -4.96 -0.32 0.79
N ILE A 178 -5.66 -0.13 1.90
CA ILE A 178 -5.40 0.94 2.85
C ILE A 178 -5.18 0.35 4.23
N ILE A 179 -4.07 0.72 4.85
CA ILE A 179 -3.79 0.48 6.27
C ILE A 179 -3.70 1.85 6.92
N GLU A 180 -4.67 2.18 7.76
CA GLU A 180 -4.71 3.49 8.43
C GLU A 180 -3.74 3.58 9.61
N ASP A 181 -3.67 4.78 10.20
CA ASP A 181 -2.69 5.13 11.22
C ASP A 181 -2.70 4.17 12.42
N ASN A 182 -1.51 3.96 12.99
CA ASN A 182 -1.26 3.20 14.21
C ASN A 182 -1.67 1.71 14.15
N CYS A 183 -1.92 1.18 12.95
CA CYS A 183 -2.19 -0.23 12.78
C CYS A 183 -0.95 -1.09 13.04
N PHE A 184 -1.16 -2.25 13.66
CA PHE A 184 -0.17 -3.33 13.70
C PHE A 184 -0.65 -4.48 12.83
N ILE A 185 0.18 -4.93 11.89
CA ILE A 185 -0.10 -6.08 11.03
C ILE A 185 0.95 -7.15 11.34
N GLY A 186 0.51 -8.24 11.96
CA GLY A 186 1.35 -9.34 12.41
C GLY A 186 1.98 -10.11 11.25
N ALA A 187 3.09 -10.79 11.55
CA ALA A 187 3.90 -11.48 10.54
C ALA A 187 3.09 -12.47 9.69
N ARG A 188 3.42 -12.56 8.40
CA ARG A 188 2.79 -13.49 7.43
C ARG A 188 1.29 -13.25 7.20
N SER A 189 0.77 -12.10 7.59
CA SER A 189 -0.58 -11.67 7.24
C SER A 189 -0.59 -11.03 5.85
N GLU A 190 -1.74 -11.06 5.19
CA GLU A 190 -1.90 -10.57 3.81
C GLU A 190 -3.20 -9.77 3.71
N ILE A 191 -3.13 -8.51 3.30
CA ILE A 191 -4.30 -7.63 3.14
C ILE A 191 -4.34 -7.15 1.70
N VAL A 192 -5.40 -7.45 0.96
CA VAL A 192 -5.41 -7.31 -0.52
C VAL A 192 -6.71 -6.72 -1.06
N GLU A 193 -6.76 -6.50 -2.38
CA GLU A 193 -8.01 -6.22 -3.12
C GLU A 193 -8.77 -4.96 -2.66
N GLY A 194 -8.05 -3.95 -2.16
CA GLY A 194 -8.68 -2.70 -1.72
C GLY A 194 -9.33 -2.78 -0.34
N VAL A 195 -9.01 -3.81 0.45
CA VAL A 195 -9.42 -3.88 1.85
C VAL A 195 -8.90 -2.66 2.62
N ILE A 196 -9.73 -2.15 3.52
CA ILE A 196 -9.40 -1.04 4.41
C ILE A 196 -9.28 -1.57 5.84
N VAL A 197 -8.11 -1.43 6.44
CA VAL A 197 -7.89 -1.64 7.87
C VAL A 197 -7.88 -0.28 8.54
N GLU A 198 -8.95 0.01 9.28
CA GLU A 198 -9.10 1.29 9.96
C GLU A 198 -8.15 1.42 11.15
N GLU A 199 -7.92 2.68 11.54
CA GLU A 199 -6.90 3.09 12.49
C GLU A 199 -6.92 2.30 13.82
N ASN A 200 -5.76 2.23 14.45
CA ASN A 200 -5.54 1.59 15.75
C ASN A 200 -5.82 0.08 15.81
N SER A 201 -6.10 -0.57 14.67
CA SER A 201 -6.35 -2.00 14.61
C SER A 201 -5.09 -2.84 14.84
N VAL A 202 -5.25 -4.04 15.38
CA VAL A 202 -4.19 -5.02 15.62
C VAL A 202 -4.58 -6.31 14.94
N ILE A 203 -3.91 -6.62 13.84
CA ILE A 203 -4.05 -7.87 13.11
C ILE A 203 -2.93 -8.80 13.57
N SER A 204 -3.28 -10.01 14.03
CA SER A 204 -2.32 -11.03 14.48
C SER A 204 -1.54 -11.62 13.29
N MET A 205 -0.71 -12.63 13.56
CA MET A 205 -0.01 -13.38 12.52
C MET A 205 -0.96 -14.24 11.69
N GLY A 206 -0.63 -14.47 10.42
CA GLY A 206 -1.34 -15.41 9.54
C GLY A 206 -2.80 -15.05 9.26
N VAL A 207 -3.13 -13.76 9.30
CA VAL A 207 -4.47 -13.25 8.96
C VAL A 207 -4.47 -12.77 7.51
N TYR A 208 -5.20 -13.48 6.68
CA TYR A 208 -5.42 -13.17 5.27
C TYR A 208 -6.78 -12.50 5.11
N ILE A 209 -6.84 -11.31 4.50
CA ILE A 209 -8.07 -10.56 4.25
C ILE A 209 -8.06 -9.99 2.83
N GLY A 210 -8.94 -10.54 1.98
CA GLY A 210 -9.36 -9.96 0.70
C GLY A 210 -10.85 -9.59 0.72
N GLN A 211 -11.40 -9.21 -0.42
CA GLN A 211 -12.82 -8.87 -0.56
C GLN A 211 -13.75 -10.07 -0.34
N SER A 212 -13.25 -11.29 -0.55
CA SER A 212 -13.99 -12.54 -0.33
C SER A 212 -13.86 -13.10 1.09
N THR A 213 -12.99 -12.53 1.92
CA THR A 213 -12.74 -13.03 3.27
C THR A 213 -13.86 -12.62 4.21
N LYS A 214 -14.50 -13.60 4.85
CA LYS A 214 -15.42 -13.35 5.97
C LYS A 214 -14.65 -12.74 7.14
N ILE A 215 -15.10 -11.57 7.61
CA ILE A 215 -14.64 -10.93 8.84
C ILE A 215 -15.74 -11.10 9.87
N TYR A 216 -15.57 -12.06 10.76
CA TYR A 216 -16.55 -12.44 11.78
C TYR A 216 -16.29 -11.69 13.09
N ASN A 217 -17.28 -10.99 13.61
CA ASN A 217 -17.21 -10.39 14.93
C ASN A 217 -17.76 -11.36 15.98
N ARG A 218 -16.92 -11.85 16.89
CA ARG A 218 -17.35 -12.83 17.90
C ARG A 218 -18.28 -12.23 18.96
N GLU A 219 -18.23 -10.92 19.19
CA GLU A 219 -19.06 -10.26 20.19
C GLU A 219 -20.50 -10.08 19.69
N THR A 220 -20.67 -9.81 18.40
CA THR A 220 -21.99 -9.53 17.79
C THR A 220 -22.55 -10.69 16.97
N GLY A 221 -21.70 -11.63 16.53
CA GLY A 221 -22.06 -12.68 15.59
C GLY A 221 -22.16 -12.21 14.13
N GLU A 222 -21.85 -10.95 13.83
CA GLU A 222 -21.96 -10.38 12.49
C GLU A 222 -20.80 -10.84 11.58
N VAL A 223 -21.09 -11.02 10.29
CA VAL A 223 -20.09 -11.25 9.25
C VAL A 223 -20.07 -10.07 8.29
N THR A 224 -18.92 -9.45 8.14
CA THR A 224 -18.66 -8.34 7.22
C THR A 224 -17.53 -8.70 6.24
N TYR A 225 -17.25 -7.82 5.28
CA TYR A 225 -16.25 -8.02 4.22
C TYR A 225 -15.56 -6.69 3.90
N GLY A 226 -14.32 -6.75 3.42
CA GLY A 226 -13.63 -5.60 2.81
C GLY A 226 -13.15 -4.50 3.77
N ARG A 227 -13.58 -4.49 5.03
CA ARG A 227 -13.25 -3.45 6.01
C ARG A 227 -13.08 -4.03 7.42
N VAL A 228 -11.95 -3.72 8.05
CA VAL A 228 -11.72 -3.98 9.48
C VAL A 228 -11.98 -2.68 10.25
N PRO A 229 -13.00 -2.62 11.12
CA PRO A 229 -13.34 -1.39 11.85
C PRO A 229 -12.24 -0.94 12.81
N SER A 230 -12.20 0.36 13.11
CA SER A 230 -11.19 0.98 13.98
C SER A 230 -11.10 0.29 15.34
N GLY A 231 -9.85 0.11 15.80
CA GLY A 231 -9.53 -0.50 17.07
C GLY A 231 -9.77 -2.01 17.15
N SER A 232 -10.03 -2.69 16.03
CA SER A 232 -10.29 -4.13 16.05
C SER A 232 -9.02 -4.92 16.37
N VAL A 233 -9.13 -5.89 17.26
CA VAL A 233 -8.12 -6.94 17.42
C VAL A 233 -8.59 -8.16 16.64
N VAL A 234 -7.79 -8.59 15.66
CA VAL A 234 -8.18 -9.60 14.67
C VAL A 234 -7.22 -10.77 14.70
N VAL A 235 -7.75 -11.99 14.74
CA VAL A 235 -6.98 -13.24 14.67
C VAL A 235 -7.51 -14.12 13.53
N SER A 236 -6.72 -15.09 13.09
CA SER A 236 -7.18 -16.14 12.17
C SER A 236 -8.17 -17.05 12.89
N GLY A 237 -9.24 -17.46 12.22
CA GLY A 237 -10.18 -18.44 12.75
C GLY A 237 -10.90 -19.20 11.64
N SER A 238 -12.00 -19.84 12.01
CA SER A 238 -12.81 -20.60 11.08
C SER A 238 -14.28 -20.59 11.49
N LEU A 239 -15.18 -20.56 10.51
CA LEU A 239 -16.62 -20.76 10.73
C LEU A 239 -17.01 -22.19 10.34
N PRO A 240 -17.77 -22.92 11.17
CA PRO A 240 -18.22 -24.28 10.85
C PRO A 240 -19.26 -24.28 9.73
N SER A 241 -19.28 -25.36 8.95
CA SER A 241 -20.38 -25.65 8.02
C SER A 241 -21.68 -25.89 8.78
N ALA A 242 -22.83 -25.70 8.13
CA ALA A 242 -24.13 -25.93 8.75
C ALA A 242 -24.32 -27.38 9.25
N ASP A 243 -23.65 -28.35 8.60
CA ASP A 243 -23.66 -29.76 9.00
C ASP A 243 -22.50 -30.15 9.96
N GLY A 244 -21.67 -29.18 10.36
CA GLY A 244 -20.56 -29.36 11.31
C GLY A 244 -19.38 -30.21 10.83
N LYS A 245 -19.37 -30.65 9.56
CA LYS A 245 -18.35 -31.58 9.04
C LYS A 245 -17.00 -30.92 8.74
N TYR A 246 -17.01 -29.63 8.45
CA TYR A 246 -15.80 -28.88 8.12
C TYR A 246 -15.94 -27.46 8.61
N SER A 247 -14.84 -26.72 8.55
CA SER A 247 -14.83 -25.29 8.78
C SER A 247 -14.07 -24.61 7.65
N LEU A 248 -14.45 -23.38 7.36
CA LEU A 248 -13.78 -22.55 6.37
C LEU A 248 -13.14 -21.37 7.06
N TYR A 249 -11.97 -20.98 6.57
CA TYR A 249 -11.19 -19.87 7.10
C TYR A 249 -12.01 -18.57 7.16
N CYS A 250 -11.82 -17.81 8.23
CA CYS A 250 -12.27 -16.43 8.37
C CYS A 250 -11.28 -15.62 9.21
N ALA A 251 -11.34 -14.29 9.08
CA ALA A 251 -10.74 -13.40 10.06
C ALA A 251 -11.75 -13.18 11.19
N VAL A 252 -11.31 -13.20 12.44
CA VAL A 252 -12.18 -13.04 13.62
C VAL A 252 -11.80 -11.79 14.38
N ILE A 253 -12.71 -10.83 14.48
CA ILE A 253 -12.61 -9.73 15.45
C ILE A 253 -12.94 -10.29 16.82
N VAL A 254 -11.95 -10.30 17.71
CA VAL A 254 -12.04 -10.89 19.05
C VAL A 254 -12.35 -9.87 20.14
N LYS A 255 -12.05 -8.61 19.88
CA LYS A 255 -12.45 -7.46 20.70
C LYS A 255 -12.20 -6.18 19.93
N ARG A 256 -12.77 -5.07 20.42
CA ARG A 256 -12.43 -3.73 19.98
C ARG A 256 -11.84 -2.92 21.13
N VAL A 257 -10.78 -2.17 20.86
CA VAL A 257 -10.12 -1.30 21.83
C VAL A 257 -10.13 0.14 21.34
N ASP A 258 -10.31 1.08 22.26
CA ASP A 258 -10.17 2.50 21.96
C ASP A 258 -8.68 2.90 21.83
N ALA A 259 -8.41 4.09 21.31
CA ALA A 259 -7.06 4.60 21.10
C ALA A 259 -6.26 4.79 22.41
N GLN A 260 -6.93 5.12 23.52
CA GLN A 260 -6.27 5.30 24.82
C GLN A 260 -5.82 3.95 25.40
N THR A 261 -6.66 2.92 25.29
CA THR A 261 -6.33 1.55 25.66
C THR A 261 -5.22 1.01 24.74
N ARG A 262 -5.31 1.27 23.43
CA ARG A 262 -4.30 0.83 22.45
C ARG A 262 -2.90 1.39 22.72
N SER A 263 -2.79 2.65 23.15
CA SER A 263 -1.50 3.30 23.43
C SER A 263 -0.86 2.85 24.74
N LYS A 264 -1.65 2.37 25.71
CA LYS A 264 -1.16 1.92 27.02
C LYS A 264 -0.89 0.41 27.08
N THR A 265 -1.58 -0.37 26.26
CA THR A 265 -1.50 -1.83 26.29
C THR A 265 -0.56 -2.36 25.20
N GLY A 266 0.43 -3.16 25.60
CA GLY A 266 1.36 -3.78 24.65
C GLY A 266 0.65 -4.73 23.69
N ILE A 267 1.15 -4.85 22.46
CA ILE A 267 0.56 -5.72 21.43
C ILE A 267 0.40 -7.16 21.93
N ASN A 268 1.42 -7.69 22.62
CA ASN A 268 1.39 -9.04 23.18
C ASN A 268 0.28 -9.23 24.23
N GLU A 269 -0.03 -8.20 25.00
CA GLU A 269 -1.10 -8.26 26.01
C GLU A 269 -2.48 -8.21 25.35
N LEU A 270 -2.65 -7.39 24.31
CA LEU A 270 -3.87 -7.37 23.50
C LEU A 270 -4.15 -8.75 22.87
N LEU A 271 -3.13 -9.46 22.41
CA LEU A 271 -3.27 -10.77 21.75
C LEU A 271 -3.37 -11.96 22.71
N ARG A 272 -2.86 -11.88 23.94
CA ARG A 272 -2.90 -12.99 24.91
C ARG A 272 -4.23 -13.14 25.64
N GLY A 273 -4.96 -12.04 25.85
CA GLY A 273 -6.29 -12.05 26.46
C GLY A 273 -7.41 -12.30 25.45
N VAL A 274 -7.17 -13.18 24.47
CA VAL A 274 -8.11 -13.52 23.39
C VAL A 274 -8.87 -14.79 23.74
#